data_AF-A0A1F9M2V4-F1
#
_entry.id   AF-A0A1F9M2V4-F1
#
_cell.length_a   1.000
_cell.length_b   1.000
_cell.length_c   1.000
_cell.angle_alpha   90.00
_cell.angle_beta   90.00
_cell.angle_gamma   90.00
#
_symmetry.space_group_name_H-M   'P 1'
#
loop_
_entity.id
_entity.type
_entity.pdbx_description
1 polymer ?
#
loop_
_entity_poly.entity_id
_entity_poly.type
_entity_poly.pdbx_seq_one_letter_code
_entity_poly.pdbx_strand_id
1 'polypeptide(L)'
;MKRLRFILLILLTVSAPLSALGANPSPENYGRVVISNFSPKAGMAKVVFDHWLHRSQFTCRVCHVDLGFLMKKGETRMKAADNMKGYYCGACHNGEKHGFDPPVFKACSIPPAPDEMPRCDRCHSYGKDIKRKYEFAKFTEKMPKASLGNGIDWEKAETSGLINLKDNVPGTPLIKRLMPVQKDFSLESKGSWMGDILFSHKKHAKWNGCELCHPDIFLGVSRGATKYNMFQIYEGEYCGVCHLNVAFPLRDCMRCHVKPVK
;
A
#
# COMPACT_ATOMS: atom_id res chain seq x y z
N MET A 1 54.36 -22.98 -46.64
CA MET A 1 53.02 -22.36 -46.78
C MET A 1 52.25 -22.53 -45.47
N LYS A 2 52.35 -21.56 -44.55
CA LYS A 2 51.72 -21.59 -43.21
C LYS A 2 50.38 -20.85 -43.28
N ARG A 3 49.26 -21.51 -43.00
CA ARG A 3 47.94 -20.85 -42.89
C ARG A 3 47.69 -20.51 -41.41
N LEU A 4 47.91 -19.25 -41.07
CA LEU A 4 47.61 -18.68 -39.75
C LEU A 4 46.11 -18.40 -39.66
N ARG A 5 45.38 -19.17 -38.85
CA ARG A 5 43.95 -18.93 -38.58
C ARG A 5 43.84 -17.90 -37.45
N PHE A 6 43.47 -16.66 -37.78
CA PHE A 6 43.07 -15.65 -36.81
C PHE A 6 41.70 -16.05 -36.22
N ILE A 7 41.67 -16.36 -34.93
CA ILE A 7 40.43 -16.53 -34.17
C ILE A 7 40.04 -15.14 -33.67
N LEU A 8 38.99 -14.55 -34.27
CA LEU A 8 38.40 -13.30 -33.84
C LEU A 8 37.54 -13.56 -32.59
N LEU A 9 38.08 -13.26 -31.41
CA LEU A 9 37.31 -13.22 -30.16
C LEU A 9 36.34 -12.03 -30.21
N ILE A 10 35.08 -12.31 -30.53
CA ILE A 10 33.99 -11.35 -30.40
C ILE A 10 33.69 -11.22 -28.90
N LEU A 11 34.16 -10.14 -28.27
CA LEU A 11 33.67 -9.72 -26.97
C LEU A 11 32.20 -9.31 -27.12
N LEU A 12 31.27 -10.18 -26.75
CA LEU A 12 29.88 -9.81 -26.49
C LEU A 12 29.85 -8.97 -25.22
N THR A 13 29.90 -7.64 -25.37
CA THR A 13 29.47 -6.74 -24.32
C THR A 13 27.96 -6.86 -24.19
N VAL A 14 27.51 -7.66 -23.23
CA VAL A 14 26.10 -7.65 -22.80
C VAL A 14 25.88 -6.32 -22.08
N SER A 15 25.57 -5.28 -22.83
CA SER A 15 24.97 -4.07 -22.28
C SER A 15 23.54 -4.41 -21.87
N ALA A 16 23.39 -4.91 -20.64
CA ALA A 16 22.07 -5.00 -20.03
C ALA A 16 21.46 -3.58 -20.05
N PRO A 17 20.28 -3.38 -20.66
CA PRO A 17 19.66 -2.08 -20.63
C PRO A 17 19.34 -1.74 -19.17
N LEU A 18 19.82 -0.58 -18.72
CA LEU A 18 19.59 0.02 -17.40
C LEU A 18 18.11 0.46 -17.21
N SER A 19 17.17 -0.29 -17.77
CA SER A 19 15.73 0.01 -17.83
C SER A 19 14.91 -0.82 -16.84
N ALA A 20 15.56 -1.63 -15.99
CA ALA A 20 14.88 -2.47 -15.00
C ALA A 20 14.49 -1.74 -13.69
N LEU A 21 14.74 -0.43 -13.59
CA LEU A 21 14.09 0.42 -12.58
C LEU A 21 12.84 1.01 -13.24
N GLY A 22 11.72 0.30 -13.13
CA GLY A 22 10.43 0.78 -13.64
C GLY A 22 10.17 2.22 -13.22
N ALA A 23 9.65 3.04 -14.14
CA ALA A 23 9.35 4.44 -13.86
C ALA A 23 8.51 4.55 -12.58
N ASN A 24 8.87 5.50 -11.70
CA ASN A 24 8.10 5.74 -10.49
C ASN A 24 6.66 6.08 -10.90
N PRO A 25 5.64 5.49 -10.24
CA PRO A 25 4.28 5.88 -10.49
C PRO A 25 4.13 7.37 -10.18
N SER A 26 3.31 8.07 -10.95
CA SER A 26 2.95 9.45 -10.64
C SER A 26 2.32 9.53 -9.23
N PRO A 27 2.41 10.68 -8.54
CA PRO A 27 1.97 10.81 -7.16
C PRO A 27 0.54 10.30 -6.88
N GLU A 28 -0.40 10.57 -7.78
CA GLU A 28 -1.79 10.14 -7.68
C GLU A 28 -1.99 8.62 -7.88
N ASN A 29 -1.02 7.97 -8.52
CA ASN A 29 -1.01 6.53 -8.79
C ASN A 29 -0.13 5.75 -7.80
N TYR A 30 0.64 6.44 -6.95
CA TYR A 30 1.47 5.78 -5.95
C TYR A 30 0.60 5.04 -4.92
N GLY A 31 0.88 3.75 -4.73
CA GLY A 31 0.06 2.84 -3.94
C GLY A 31 -1.26 2.43 -4.61
N ARG A 32 -1.53 2.78 -5.88
CA ARG A 32 -2.73 2.30 -6.59
C ARG A 32 -2.69 0.79 -6.77
N VAL A 33 -3.82 0.14 -6.51
CA VAL A 33 -4.02 -1.29 -6.77
C VAL A 33 -5.03 -1.47 -7.90
N VAL A 34 -4.69 -2.34 -8.86
CA VAL A 34 -5.62 -2.79 -9.91
C VAL A 34 -6.04 -4.22 -9.62
N ILE A 35 -7.31 -4.41 -9.30
CA ILE A 35 -7.92 -5.71 -8.98
C ILE A 35 -8.56 -6.26 -10.27
N SER A 36 -8.15 -7.46 -10.68
CA SER A 36 -8.49 -7.99 -12.01
C SER A 36 -8.82 -9.47 -12.04
N ASN A 37 -9.05 -10.08 -10.87
CA ASN A 37 -9.30 -11.50 -10.72
C ASN A 37 -10.52 -11.99 -11.53
N PHE A 38 -11.60 -11.21 -11.54
CA PHE A 38 -12.88 -11.64 -12.12
C PHE A 38 -13.52 -10.63 -13.10
N SER A 39 -13.28 -9.32 -12.95
CA SER A 39 -13.96 -8.29 -13.75
C SER A 39 -13.86 -8.51 -15.27
N PRO A 40 -12.67 -8.81 -15.85
CA PRO A 40 -12.56 -9.01 -17.30
C PRO A 40 -13.43 -10.16 -17.83
N LYS A 41 -13.52 -11.27 -17.07
CA LYS A 41 -14.35 -12.41 -17.44
C LYS A 41 -15.86 -12.10 -17.38
N ALA A 42 -16.24 -11.11 -16.60
CA ALA A 42 -17.61 -10.61 -16.50
C ALA A 42 -17.90 -9.45 -17.48
N GLY A 43 -17.01 -9.16 -18.43
CA GLY A 43 -17.19 -8.06 -19.39
C GLY A 43 -17.03 -6.66 -18.77
N MET A 44 -16.48 -6.56 -17.56
CA MET A 44 -16.27 -5.29 -16.86
C MET A 44 -14.79 -4.90 -16.87
N ALA A 45 -14.52 -3.59 -16.88
CA ALA A 45 -13.16 -3.10 -16.69
C ALA A 45 -12.59 -3.54 -15.33
N LYS A 46 -11.26 -3.64 -15.24
CA LYS A 46 -10.58 -3.96 -13.97
C LYS A 46 -10.88 -2.88 -12.93
N VAL A 47 -10.93 -3.27 -11.67
CA VAL A 47 -11.20 -2.33 -10.58
C VAL A 47 -9.93 -1.56 -10.23
N VAL A 48 -10.03 -0.24 -10.11
CA VAL A 48 -8.95 0.63 -9.66
C VAL A 48 -9.23 1.08 -8.24
N PHE A 49 -8.30 0.81 -7.32
CA PHE A 49 -8.35 1.22 -5.93
C PHE A 49 -7.20 2.17 -5.60
N ASP A 50 -7.54 3.34 -5.09
CA ASP A 50 -6.59 4.39 -4.71
C ASP A 50 -6.45 4.46 -3.19
N HIS A 51 -5.27 4.12 -2.68
CA HIS A 51 -5.01 4.14 -1.23
C HIS A 51 -5.10 5.53 -0.62
N TRP A 52 -4.67 6.59 -1.33
CA TRP A 52 -4.56 7.93 -0.76
C TRP A 52 -5.89 8.47 -0.20
N LEU A 53 -7.02 8.13 -0.83
CA LEU A 53 -8.34 8.59 -0.39
C LEU A 53 -8.86 7.79 0.82
N HIS A 54 -8.54 6.50 0.90
CA HIS A 54 -9.02 5.64 1.98
C HIS A 54 -8.14 5.77 3.21
N ARG A 55 -6.82 5.81 3.03
CA ARG A 55 -5.85 5.94 4.13
C ARG A 55 -5.89 7.30 4.83
N SER A 56 -6.48 8.32 4.20
CA SER A 56 -6.68 9.61 4.86
C SER A 56 -7.82 9.58 5.88
N GLN A 57 -8.62 8.50 5.87
CA GLN A 57 -9.80 8.34 6.71
C GLN A 57 -9.71 7.13 7.63
N PHE A 58 -8.99 6.09 7.21
CA PHE A 58 -8.93 4.81 7.92
C PHE A 58 -7.51 4.34 8.15
N THR A 59 -7.30 3.63 9.26
CA THR A 59 -6.06 2.90 9.51
C THR A 59 -5.94 1.71 8.53
N CYS A 60 -4.71 1.25 8.27
CA CYS A 60 -4.46 0.07 7.46
C CYS A 60 -5.13 -1.18 8.06
N ARG A 61 -5.23 -1.22 9.40
CA ARG A 61 -5.84 -2.30 10.19
C ARG A 61 -7.27 -2.58 9.75
N VAL A 62 -8.06 -1.53 9.50
CA VAL A 62 -9.46 -1.67 9.07
C VAL A 62 -9.55 -2.57 7.84
N CYS A 63 -8.81 -2.26 6.78
CA CYS A 63 -8.92 -3.03 5.54
C CYS A 63 -8.22 -4.39 5.64
N HIS A 64 -7.01 -4.42 6.20
CA HIS A 64 -6.12 -5.57 6.09
C HIS A 64 -6.19 -6.56 7.25
N VAL A 65 -6.95 -6.23 8.31
CA VAL A 65 -7.24 -7.13 9.43
C VAL A 65 -8.75 -7.32 9.56
N ASP A 66 -9.50 -6.23 9.77
CA ASP A 66 -10.93 -6.33 10.08
C ASP A 66 -11.76 -6.75 8.85
N LEU A 67 -11.45 -6.22 7.66
CA LEU A 67 -12.15 -6.56 6.41
C LEU A 67 -11.50 -7.70 5.61
N GLY A 68 -10.32 -8.18 6.04
CA GLY A 68 -9.66 -9.34 5.45
C GLY A 68 -9.08 -9.13 4.05
N PHE A 69 -8.76 -7.89 3.65
CA PHE A 69 -7.97 -7.66 2.43
C PHE A 69 -6.53 -8.11 2.63
N LEU A 70 -6.11 -9.16 1.93
CA LEU A 70 -4.73 -9.62 1.94
C LEU A 70 -3.80 -8.56 1.32
N MET A 71 -2.65 -8.35 1.96
CA MET A 71 -1.64 -7.35 1.56
C MET A 71 -1.06 -7.62 0.18
N LYS A 72 -0.95 -8.90 -0.21
CA LYS A 72 -0.39 -9.28 -1.50
C LYS A 72 -1.43 -9.12 -2.61
N LYS A 73 -1.03 -8.37 -3.64
CA LYS A 73 -1.88 -8.06 -4.80
C LYS A 73 -2.43 -9.32 -5.44
N GLY A 74 -3.76 -9.36 -5.60
CA GLY A 74 -4.47 -10.44 -6.29
C GLY A 74 -4.82 -11.66 -5.43
N GLU A 75 -4.37 -11.72 -4.18
CA GLU A 75 -4.71 -12.84 -3.28
C GLU A 75 -6.10 -12.68 -2.68
N THR A 76 -6.58 -11.46 -2.48
CA THR A 76 -7.99 -11.23 -2.12
C THR A 76 -8.88 -11.56 -3.33
N ARG A 77 -9.47 -12.75 -3.34
CA ARG A 77 -10.34 -13.24 -4.42
C ARG A 77 -11.81 -12.88 -4.23
N MET A 78 -12.07 -11.61 -3.95
CA MET A 78 -13.42 -11.06 -3.75
C MET A 78 -14.24 -11.08 -5.04
N LYS A 79 -15.53 -11.45 -4.92
CA LYS A 79 -16.56 -11.34 -5.97
C LYS A 79 -17.54 -10.21 -5.63
N ALA A 80 -18.31 -9.79 -6.63
CA ALA A 80 -19.38 -8.81 -6.43
C ALA A 80 -20.46 -9.29 -5.46
N ALA A 81 -20.77 -10.59 -5.43
CA ALA A 81 -21.69 -11.16 -4.45
C ALA A 81 -21.21 -10.99 -3.00
N ASP A 82 -19.89 -11.02 -2.75
CA ASP A 82 -19.33 -10.79 -1.42
C ASP A 82 -19.53 -9.33 -1.01
N ASN A 83 -19.30 -8.39 -1.93
CA ASN A 83 -19.60 -6.96 -1.70
C ASN A 83 -21.10 -6.72 -1.43
N MET A 84 -21.98 -7.39 -2.17
CA MET A 84 -23.44 -7.26 -1.95
C MET A 84 -23.88 -7.81 -0.59
N LYS A 85 -23.13 -8.76 -0.01
CA LYS A 85 -23.35 -9.32 1.33
C LYS A 85 -22.70 -8.49 2.44
N GLY A 86 -22.09 -7.34 2.13
CA GLY A 86 -21.46 -6.47 3.12
C GLY A 86 -20.01 -6.82 3.45
N TYR A 87 -19.35 -7.70 2.69
CA TYR A 87 -17.92 -7.95 2.85
C TYR A 87 -17.09 -6.97 2.03
N TYR A 88 -15.82 -6.81 2.40
CA TYR A 88 -14.82 -6.05 1.62
C TYR A 88 -15.26 -4.61 1.33
N CYS A 89 -15.35 -4.19 0.06
CA CYS A 89 -15.81 -2.84 -0.29
C CYS A 89 -17.24 -2.61 0.23
N GLY A 90 -18.07 -3.64 0.17
CA GLY A 90 -19.45 -3.64 0.64
C GLY A 90 -19.64 -3.36 2.12
N ALA A 91 -18.60 -3.51 2.96
CA ALA A 91 -18.69 -3.17 4.37
C ALA A 91 -18.94 -1.67 4.60
N CYS A 92 -18.39 -0.83 3.71
CA CYS A 92 -18.57 0.63 3.77
C CYS A 92 -19.45 1.14 2.63
N HIS A 93 -19.29 0.57 1.43
CA HIS A 93 -20.06 0.93 0.24
C HIS A 93 -21.37 0.13 0.21
N ASN A 94 -22.26 0.35 1.17
CA ASN A 94 -23.57 -0.31 1.29
C ASN A 94 -24.76 0.65 1.19
N GLY A 95 -24.53 1.96 1.01
CA GLY A 95 -25.59 2.97 1.00
C GLY A 95 -25.96 3.49 2.38
N GLU A 96 -25.34 2.99 3.45
CA GLU A 96 -25.56 3.45 4.82
C GLU A 96 -24.62 4.62 5.16
N LYS A 97 -24.97 5.35 6.23
CA LYS A 97 -24.21 6.53 6.63
C LYS A 97 -22.83 6.16 7.14
N HIS A 98 -22.67 5.19 8.04
CA HIS A 98 -21.36 4.88 8.68
C HIS A 98 -20.59 6.11 9.21
N GLY A 99 -21.31 7.15 9.62
CA GLY A 99 -20.73 8.44 10.01
C GLY A 99 -20.22 9.30 8.84
N PHE A 100 -20.73 9.07 7.63
CA PHE A 100 -20.57 9.88 6.43
C PHE A 100 -21.90 10.53 6.06
N ASP A 101 -21.86 11.81 5.69
CA ASP A 101 -22.99 12.55 5.15
C ASP A 101 -22.55 13.31 3.89
N PRO A 102 -23.09 12.99 2.70
CA PRO A 102 -24.09 11.95 2.44
C PRO A 102 -23.54 10.52 2.63
N PRO A 103 -24.43 9.50 2.74
CA PRO A 103 -24.04 8.10 2.77
C PRO A 103 -23.09 7.69 1.66
N VAL A 104 -22.24 6.70 1.94
CA VAL A 104 -21.34 6.17 0.92
C VAL A 104 -22.13 5.30 -0.05
N PHE A 105 -21.93 5.50 -1.35
CA PHE A 105 -22.65 4.77 -2.40
C PHE A 105 -22.51 3.24 -2.30
N LYS A 106 -23.53 2.49 -2.74
CA LYS A 106 -23.50 1.02 -2.80
C LYS A 106 -22.41 0.50 -3.75
N ALA A 107 -21.72 -0.58 -3.39
CA ALA A 107 -20.60 -1.17 -4.13
C ALA A 107 -21.04 -1.84 -5.43
N CYS A 108 -22.06 -2.70 -5.36
CA CYS A 108 -22.46 -3.59 -6.45
C CYS A 108 -23.98 -3.72 -6.53
N SER A 109 -24.47 -3.97 -7.74
CA SER A 109 -25.81 -4.49 -8.07
C SER A 109 -25.61 -5.49 -9.21
N ILE A 110 -26.18 -6.69 -9.11
CA ILE A 110 -26.09 -7.70 -10.18
C ILE A 110 -27.48 -8.32 -10.43
N PRO A 111 -28.00 -8.27 -11.67
CA PRO A 111 -27.45 -7.52 -12.82
C PRO A 111 -27.54 -6.00 -12.56
N PRO A 112 -26.55 -5.19 -12.99
CA PRO A 112 -26.67 -3.74 -12.88
C PRO A 112 -27.72 -3.24 -13.87
N ALA A 113 -28.61 -2.35 -13.42
CA ALA A 113 -29.48 -1.64 -14.34
C ALA A 113 -28.66 -0.62 -15.17
N PRO A 114 -29.08 -0.26 -16.41
CA PRO A 114 -28.30 0.64 -17.28
C PRO A 114 -27.96 1.99 -16.64
N ASP A 115 -28.85 2.53 -15.82
CA ASP A 115 -28.69 3.77 -15.06
C ASP A 115 -27.69 3.66 -13.89
N GLU A 116 -27.32 2.44 -13.48
CA GLU A 116 -26.31 2.19 -12.44
C GLU A 116 -24.87 2.12 -12.99
N MET A 117 -24.68 2.13 -14.30
CA MET A 117 -23.35 2.04 -14.92
C MET A 117 -22.38 3.15 -14.46
N PRO A 118 -22.79 4.43 -14.33
CA PRO A 118 -21.92 5.47 -13.79
C PRO A 118 -21.43 5.19 -12.36
N ARG A 119 -22.21 4.45 -11.56
CA ARG A 119 -21.79 4.01 -10.22
C ARG A 119 -20.76 2.89 -10.31
N CYS A 120 -20.96 1.93 -11.22
CA CYS A 120 -20.00 0.85 -11.47
C CYS A 120 -18.64 1.39 -11.91
N ASP A 121 -18.64 2.42 -12.76
CA ASP A 121 -17.44 3.06 -13.29
C ASP A 121 -16.56 3.70 -12.22
N ARG A 122 -17.10 4.04 -11.05
CA ARG A 122 -16.31 4.55 -9.92
C ARG A 122 -15.22 3.58 -9.46
N CYS A 123 -15.46 2.29 -9.63
CA CYS A 123 -14.52 1.22 -9.28
C CYS A 123 -13.96 0.57 -10.54
N HIS A 124 -14.83 0.13 -11.46
CA HIS A 124 -14.48 -0.53 -12.72
C HIS A 124 -14.01 0.48 -13.78
N SER A 125 -12.88 1.12 -13.50
CA SER A 125 -12.41 2.29 -14.23
C SER A 125 -11.08 2.11 -14.95
N TYR A 126 -10.47 0.93 -14.88
CA TYR A 126 -9.15 0.74 -15.50
C TYR A 126 -9.24 0.95 -17.01
N GLY A 127 -8.44 1.88 -17.53
CA GLY A 127 -8.43 2.25 -18.95
C GLY A 127 -9.65 3.07 -19.40
N LYS A 128 -10.50 3.52 -18.47
CA LYS A 128 -11.61 4.42 -18.77
C LYS A 128 -11.25 5.85 -18.40
N ASP A 129 -11.70 6.79 -19.22
CA ASP A 129 -11.73 8.20 -18.84
C ASP A 129 -12.99 8.45 -17.99
N ILE A 130 -12.79 8.66 -16.69
CA ILE A 130 -13.89 8.89 -15.76
C ILE A 130 -13.63 10.13 -14.92
N LYS A 131 -14.67 10.94 -14.74
CA LYS A 131 -14.63 12.07 -13.83
C LYS A 131 -14.71 11.59 -12.38
N ARG A 132 -13.57 11.61 -11.68
CA ARG A 132 -13.51 11.29 -10.24
C ARG A 132 -14.11 12.43 -9.42
N LYS A 133 -14.81 12.08 -8.33
CA LYS A 133 -15.34 13.07 -7.37
C LYS A 133 -14.21 13.84 -6.67
N TYR A 134 -13.10 13.17 -6.40
CA TYR A 134 -11.94 13.74 -5.72
C TYR A 134 -10.74 13.71 -6.65
N GLU A 135 -10.11 14.87 -6.82
CA GLU A 135 -8.87 15.04 -7.58
C GLU A 135 -7.67 15.08 -6.63
N PHE A 136 -6.61 14.35 -6.95
CA PHE A 136 -5.43 14.25 -6.09
C PHE A 136 -4.77 15.61 -5.83
N ALA A 137 -4.61 16.45 -6.86
CA ALA A 137 -3.97 17.76 -6.72
C ALA A 137 -4.72 18.66 -5.71
N LYS A 138 -6.06 18.72 -5.82
CA LYS A 138 -6.91 19.48 -4.89
C LYS A 138 -6.90 18.89 -3.49
N PHE A 139 -6.97 17.56 -3.37
CA PHE A 139 -6.92 16.88 -2.07
C PHE A 139 -5.61 17.15 -1.32
N THR A 140 -4.50 17.22 -2.04
CA THR A 140 -3.15 17.31 -1.46
C THR A 140 -2.60 18.72 -1.32
N GLU A 141 -3.34 19.73 -1.75
CA GLU A 141 -2.91 21.14 -1.76
C GLU A 141 -2.40 21.59 -0.39
N LYS A 142 -3.18 21.30 0.67
CA LYS A 142 -2.88 21.69 2.06
C LYS A 142 -2.14 20.63 2.87
N MET A 143 -1.79 19.50 2.25
CA MET A 143 -1.12 18.40 2.94
C MET A 143 0.37 18.69 3.12
N PRO A 144 0.98 18.25 4.25
CA PRO A 144 2.42 18.32 4.45
C PRO A 144 3.14 17.56 3.33
N LYS A 145 4.18 18.18 2.76
CA LYS A 145 4.89 17.64 1.61
C LYS A 145 5.99 16.67 2.05
N ALA A 146 6.20 15.62 1.26
CA ALA A 146 7.36 14.74 1.32
C ALA A 146 8.13 14.81 -0.01
N SER A 147 9.43 14.54 0.04
CA SER A 147 10.31 14.54 -1.14
C SER A 147 10.07 13.36 -2.09
N LEU A 148 9.54 12.25 -1.57
CA LEU A 148 9.38 11.00 -2.30
C LEU A 148 7.99 10.37 -2.07
N GLY A 149 7.70 9.29 -2.80
CA GLY A 149 6.44 8.56 -2.73
C GLY A 149 5.34 9.30 -3.49
N ASN A 150 4.19 9.48 -2.83
CA ASN A 150 3.10 10.30 -3.39
C ASN A 150 3.24 11.80 -3.07
N GLY A 151 4.40 12.23 -2.54
CA GLY A 151 4.66 13.64 -2.21
C GLY A 151 3.96 14.14 -0.94
N ILE A 152 3.37 13.25 -0.13
CA ILE A 152 2.70 13.59 1.13
C ILE A 152 3.45 12.97 2.31
N ASP A 153 3.70 13.76 3.34
CA ASP A 153 4.14 13.26 4.63
C ASP A 153 2.93 12.88 5.49
N TRP A 154 2.46 11.65 5.31
CA TRP A 154 1.27 11.12 5.99
C TRP A 154 1.41 11.11 7.51
N GLU A 155 2.60 10.81 8.03
CA GLU A 155 2.88 10.86 9.48
C GLU A 155 2.65 12.27 10.00
N LYS A 156 3.25 13.27 9.34
CA LYS A 156 3.06 14.67 9.73
C LYS A 156 1.61 15.12 9.63
N ALA A 157 0.90 14.72 8.57
CA ALA A 157 -0.53 15.04 8.40
C ALA A 157 -1.39 14.50 9.55
N GLU A 158 -1.08 13.29 10.02
CA GLU A 158 -1.77 12.67 11.17
C GLU A 158 -1.40 13.39 12.47
N THR A 159 -0.11 13.54 12.76
CA THR A 159 0.35 14.18 14.02
C THR A 159 -0.07 15.65 14.15
N SER A 160 -0.27 16.36 13.03
CA SER A 160 -0.76 17.74 13.03
C SER A 160 -2.30 17.84 13.01
N GLY A 161 -3.02 16.73 13.06
CA GLY A 161 -4.50 16.70 13.08
C GLY A 161 -5.17 17.06 11.75
N LEU A 162 -4.43 17.11 10.64
CA LEU A 162 -4.99 17.36 9.29
C LEU A 162 -5.81 16.18 8.78
N ILE A 163 -5.51 14.97 9.28
CA ILE A 163 -6.31 13.77 9.06
C ILE A 163 -6.64 13.12 10.39
N ASN A 164 -7.85 12.57 10.49
CA ASN A 164 -8.35 11.89 11.68
C ASN A 164 -8.71 10.46 11.29
N LEU A 165 -7.83 9.52 11.63
CA LEU A 165 -7.96 8.11 11.24
C LEU A 165 -8.98 7.39 12.11
N LYS A 166 -9.97 6.78 11.47
CA LYS A 166 -10.88 5.81 12.06
C LYS A 166 -10.20 4.44 12.08
N ASP A 167 -10.22 3.77 13.23
CA ASP A 167 -9.63 2.44 13.41
C ASP A 167 -10.67 1.31 13.34
N ASN A 168 -11.91 1.64 12.94
CA ASN A 168 -13.00 0.70 12.75
C ASN A 168 -14.03 1.22 11.75
N VAL A 169 -14.90 0.30 11.31
CA VAL A 169 -16.13 0.60 10.58
C VAL A 169 -17.31 0.23 11.50
N PRO A 170 -18.29 1.13 11.70
CA PRO A 170 -19.50 0.77 12.45
C PRO A 170 -20.18 -0.47 11.85
N GLY A 171 -20.60 -1.40 12.70
CA GLY A 171 -21.28 -2.63 12.25
C GLY A 171 -20.36 -3.76 11.80
N THR A 172 -19.03 -3.58 11.78
CA THR A 172 -18.09 -4.68 11.52
C THR A 172 -17.54 -5.27 12.84
N PRO A 173 -17.35 -6.59 12.95
CA PRO A 173 -16.72 -7.20 14.12
C PRO A 173 -15.35 -6.59 14.42
N LEU A 174 -15.13 -6.17 15.65
CA LEU A 174 -13.83 -5.64 16.08
C LEU A 174 -12.91 -6.78 16.51
N ILE A 175 -11.78 -6.92 15.84
CA ILE A 175 -10.71 -7.82 16.31
C ILE A 175 -9.93 -7.09 17.41
N LYS A 176 -10.13 -7.49 18.67
CA LYS A 176 -9.48 -6.84 19.81
C LYS A 176 -7.96 -6.84 19.64
N ARG A 177 -7.31 -5.68 19.85
CA ARG A 177 -5.85 -5.58 19.90
C ARG A 177 -5.31 -6.51 20.97
N LEU A 178 -4.51 -7.48 20.57
CA LEU A 178 -4.02 -8.53 21.47
C LEU A 178 -2.75 -8.14 22.22
N MET A 179 -2.06 -7.08 21.79
CA MET A 179 -0.73 -6.74 22.30
C MET A 179 -0.58 -5.24 22.60
N PRO A 180 0.13 -4.88 23.70
CA PRO A 180 0.46 -3.50 23.99
C PRO A 180 1.57 -2.99 23.06
N VAL A 181 1.48 -1.70 22.72
CA VAL A 181 2.50 -1.00 21.93
C VAL A 181 3.81 -0.96 22.73
N GLN A 182 4.87 -1.50 22.15
CA GLN A 182 6.19 -1.54 22.77
C GLN A 182 6.94 -0.21 22.58
N LYS A 183 8.04 -0.03 23.33
CA LYS A 183 8.91 1.14 23.17
C LYS A 183 9.67 1.09 21.84
N ASP A 184 10.12 2.27 21.42
CA ASP A 184 11.02 2.42 20.30
C ASP A 184 12.37 1.78 20.62
N PHE A 185 13.04 1.23 19.60
CA PHE A 185 14.32 0.57 19.78
C PHE A 185 15.20 0.73 18.54
N SER A 186 16.51 0.56 18.73
CA SER A 186 17.48 0.64 17.65
C SER A 186 17.78 -0.72 17.03
N LEU A 187 17.93 -0.72 15.71
CA LEU A 187 18.45 -1.84 14.94
C LEU A 187 19.82 -1.45 14.40
N GLU A 188 20.79 -2.33 14.60
CA GLU A 188 22.16 -2.09 14.15
C GLU A 188 22.24 -2.18 12.62
N SER A 189 22.85 -1.17 12.01
CA SER A 189 23.21 -1.21 10.60
C SER A 189 24.55 -1.93 10.45
N LYS A 190 24.61 -2.95 9.58
CA LYS A 190 25.86 -3.66 9.28
C LYS A 190 26.76 -2.92 8.28
N GLY A 191 26.28 -1.84 7.68
CA GLY A 191 27.04 -1.05 6.70
C GLY A 191 27.81 0.08 7.38
N SER A 192 29.10 0.20 7.10
CA SER A 192 29.98 1.25 7.65
C SER A 192 29.64 2.67 7.19
N TRP A 193 28.81 2.82 6.16
CA TRP A 193 28.42 4.11 5.57
C TRP A 193 27.03 4.58 6.00
N MET A 194 26.34 3.80 6.83
CA MET A 194 24.94 4.05 7.18
C MET A 194 24.73 3.89 8.68
N GLY A 195 24.11 4.89 9.31
CA GLY A 195 23.82 4.89 10.73
C GLY A 195 22.79 3.84 11.14
N ASP A 196 22.72 3.56 12.45
CA ASP A 196 21.73 2.65 13.00
C ASP A 196 20.29 3.15 12.77
N ILE A 197 19.36 2.19 12.67
CA ILE A 197 17.94 2.47 12.44
C ILE A 197 17.25 2.69 13.78
N LEU A 198 16.35 3.67 13.87
CA LEU A 198 15.42 3.80 15.00
C LEU A 198 14.02 3.36 14.56
N PHE A 199 13.56 2.22 15.07
CA PHE A 199 12.21 1.75 14.80
C PHE A 199 11.24 2.20 15.89
N SER A 200 10.09 2.75 15.48
CA SER A 200 9.05 3.22 16.39
C SER A 200 7.76 2.42 16.26
N HIS A 201 7.44 1.63 17.29
CA HIS A 201 6.14 0.96 17.37
C HIS A 201 5.01 1.98 17.50
N LYS A 202 5.22 3.09 18.23
CA LYS A 202 4.18 4.11 18.42
C LYS A 202 3.69 4.67 17.08
N LYS A 203 4.63 5.01 16.19
CA LYS A 203 4.31 5.51 14.85
C LYS A 203 3.61 4.46 13.99
N HIS A 204 4.09 3.21 14.01
CA HIS A 204 3.49 2.14 13.20
C HIS A 204 2.12 1.70 13.71
N ALA A 205 1.94 1.55 15.03
CA ALA A 205 0.70 1.09 15.66
C ALA A 205 -0.44 2.11 15.63
N LYS A 206 -0.13 3.38 15.27
CA LYS A 206 -1.14 4.40 14.99
C LYS A 206 -1.88 4.13 13.68
N TRP A 207 -1.19 3.58 12.69
CA TRP A 207 -1.73 3.24 11.37
C TRP A 207 -2.09 1.76 11.24
N ASN A 208 -1.52 0.89 12.06
CA ASN A 208 -1.61 -0.56 11.91
C ASN A 208 -2.04 -1.25 13.21
N GLY A 209 -2.55 -2.48 13.07
CA GLY A 209 -2.69 -3.44 14.17
C GLY A 209 -1.40 -4.22 14.36
N CYS A 210 -1.23 -4.85 15.51
CA CYS A 210 -0.09 -5.73 15.78
C CYS A 210 -0.08 -6.94 14.83
N GLU A 211 -1.28 -7.39 14.48
CA GLU A 211 -1.61 -8.52 13.62
C GLU A 211 -1.19 -8.28 12.16
N LEU A 212 -0.98 -7.03 11.75
CA LEU A 212 -0.45 -6.73 10.42
C LEU A 212 1.04 -7.03 10.29
N CYS A 213 1.77 -7.02 11.40
CA CYS A 213 3.20 -7.25 11.41
C CYS A 213 3.54 -8.64 11.96
N HIS A 214 2.81 -9.09 12.98
CA HIS A 214 3.11 -10.30 13.72
C HIS A 214 1.99 -11.33 13.61
N PRO A 215 2.32 -12.61 13.40
CA PRO A 215 3.68 -13.15 13.22
C PRO A 215 4.18 -13.09 11.76
N ASP A 216 3.34 -12.65 10.82
CA ASP A 216 3.54 -12.93 9.39
C ASP A 216 4.74 -12.19 8.76
N ILE A 217 4.93 -10.91 9.08
CA ILE A 217 6.03 -10.10 8.54
C ILE A 217 7.28 -10.24 9.41
N PHE A 218 7.09 -10.20 10.74
CA PHE A 218 8.15 -10.36 11.72
C PHE A 218 7.80 -11.51 12.65
N LEU A 219 8.60 -12.58 12.54
CA LEU A 219 8.43 -13.79 13.30
C LEU A 219 8.64 -13.53 14.79
N GLY A 220 7.60 -13.83 15.56
CA GLY A 220 7.56 -13.63 17.00
C GLY A 220 7.51 -12.16 17.43
N VAL A 221 7.49 -11.94 18.75
CA VAL A 221 7.43 -10.61 19.37
C VAL A 221 8.76 -10.18 20.00
N SER A 222 9.77 -11.06 19.96
CA SER A 222 11.07 -10.85 20.59
C SER A 222 12.00 -10.08 19.65
N ARG A 223 12.64 -9.04 20.19
CA ARG A 223 13.65 -8.25 19.47
C ARG A 223 14.78 -9.16 18.97
N GLY A 224 15.13 -9.03 17.69
CA GLY A 224 16.23 -9.77 17.07
C GLY A 224 15.92 -11.22 16.69
N ALA A 225 14.71 -11.71 16.92
CA ALA A 225 14.29 -13.05 16.48
C ALA A 225 14.28 -13.17 14.96
N THR A 226 13.86 -12.10 14.27
CA THR A 226 13.88 -12.02 12.82
C THR A 226 15.15 -11.31 12.36
N LYS A 227 15.93 -11.96 11.49
CA LYS A 227 17.11 -11.38 10.84
C LYS A 227 16.80 -11.18 9.37
N TYR A 228 17.07 -9.97 8.88
CA TYR A 228 16.84 -9.60 7.48
C TYR A 228 17.88 -8.60 7.01
N ASN A 229 17.92 -8.34 5.71
CA ASN A 229 18.82 -7.38 5.10
C ASN A 229 18.08 -6.50 4.08
N MET A 230 18.76 -5.49 3.55
CA MET A 230 18.16 -4.58 2.57
C MET A 230 17.73 -5.29 1.27
N PHE A 231 18.40 -6.37 0.86
CA PHE A 231 18.02 -7.12 -0.34
C PHE A 231 16.63 -7.73 -0.18
N GLN A 232 16.38 -8.43 0.92
CA GLN A 232 15.05 -8.97 1.25
C GLN A 232 13.98 -7.87 1.37
N ILE A 233 14.35 -6.72 1.94
CA ILE A 233 13.45 -5.57 2.00
C ILE A 233 13.09 -5.09 0.58
N TYR A 234 14.04 -5.02 -0.34
CA TYR A 234 13.76 -4.66 -1.75
C TYR A 234 12.97 -5.74 -2.51
N GLU A 235 13.01 -7.00 -2.07
CA GLU A 235 12.16 -8.08 -2.58
C GLU A 235 10.72 -8.05 -2.02
N GLY A 236 10.41 -7.08 -1.16
CA GLY A 236 9.06 -6.89 -0.61
C GLY A 236 8.82 -7.63 0.70
N GLU A 237 9.87 -8.11 1.36
CA GLU A 237 9.80 -8.69 2.69
C GLU A 237 9.97 -7.62 3.78
N TYR A 238 9.58 -7.93 5.02
CA TYR A 238 9.78 -7.08 6.21
C TYR A 238 9.26 -5.65 6.01
N CYS A 239 10.13 -4.63 6.13
CA CYS A 239 9.78 -3.23 5.89
C CYS A 239 9.25 -2.99 4.46
N GLY A 240 9.71 -3.79 3.50
CA GLY A 240 9.41 -3.68 2.08
C GLY A 240 7.94 -3.92 1.75
N VAL A 241 7.24 -4.73 2.57
CA VAL A 241 5.80 -5.03 2.42
C VAL A 241 5.00 -3.73 2.26
N CYS A 242 5.36 -2.71 3.04
CA CYS A 242 4.71 -1.40 2.99
C CYS A 242 5.55 -0.34 2.26
N HIS A 243 6.85 -0.26 2.53
CA HIS A 243 7.74 0.84 2.08
C HIS A 243 8.21 0.74 0.62
N LEU A 244 7.77 -0.26 -0.14
CA LEU A 244 7.96 -0.28 -1.60
C LEU A 244 6.76 0.25 -2.39
N ASN A 245 5.58 0.23 -1.77
CA ASN A 245 4.32 0.35 -2.51
C ASN A 245 3.43 1.47 -2.00
N VAL A 246 3.18 1.52 -0.68
CA VAL A 246 2.14 2.36 -0.09
C VAL A 246 2.69 3.34 0.96
N ALA A 247 3.69 2.94 1.76
CA ALA A 247 4.37 3.85 2.68
C ALA A 247 5.44 4.69 1.94
N PHE A 248 6.15 5.56 2.66
CA PHE A 248 7.25 6.31 2.03
C PHE A 248 8.30 5.34 1.46
N PRO A 249 8.91 5.65 0.31
CA PRO A 249 9.79 4.72 -0.36
C PRO A 249 11.14 4.57 0.34
N LEU A 250 11.73 3.38 0.25
CA LEU A 250 13.03 3.04 0.85
C LEU A 250 14.21 3.92 0.40
N ARG A 251 14.06 4.69 -0.68
CA ARG A 251 15.07 5.65 -1.16
C ARG A 251 15.22 6.86 -0.22
N ASP A 252 14.31 7.04 0.72
CA ASP A 252 14.42 8.05 1.77
C ASP A 252 15.22 7.51 2.97
N CYS A 253 16.51 7.21 2.76
CA CYS A 253 17.36 6.48 3.70
C CYS A 253 17.34 7.06 5.12
N MET A 254 17.34 8.40 5.22
CA MET A 254 17.42 9.14 6.47
C MET A 254 16.13 9.09 7.29
N ARG A 255 15.02 8.59 6.75
CA ARG A 255 13.80 8.33 7.55
C ARG A 255 13.94 7.13 8.47
N CYS A 256 14.81 6.18 8.13
CA CYS A 256 15.08 5.00 8.95
C CYS A 256 16.41 5.15 9.69
N HIS A 257 17.47 5.50 8.95
CA HIS A 257 18.85 5.60 9.43
C HIS A 257 19.11 6.98 10.06
N VAL A 258 18.55 7.19 11.23
CA VAL A 258 18.56 8.50 11.93
C VAL A 258 19.70 8.64 12.94
N LYS A 259 20.43 7.56 13.23
CA LYS A 259 21.60 7.62 14.12
C LYS A 259 22.84 8.05 13.33
N PRO A 260 23.83 8.68 13.99
CA PRO A 260 25.11 8.95 13.36
C PRO A 260 25.74 7.67 12.80
N VAL A 261 26.47 7.80 11.70
CA VAL A 261 27.38 6.76 11.20
C VAL A 261 28.50 6.58 12.25
N LYS A 262 28.86 5.34 12.55
CA LYS A 262 29.92 5.00 13.50
C LYS A 262 31.29 5.08 12.83
#